data_AF-A0A2U3P288-F1
#
_entry.id   AF-A0A2U3P288-F1
#
_cell.length_a   1.000
_cell.length_b   1.000
_cell.length_c   1.000
_cell.angle_alpha   90.00
_cell.angle_beta   90.00
_cell.angle_gamma   90.00
#
_symmetry.space_group_name_H-M   'P 1'
#
loop_
_entity.id
_entity.type
_entity.pdbx_description
1 polymer ?
#
loop_
_entity_poly.entity_id
_entity_poly.type
_entity_poly.pdbx_seq_one_letter_code
_entity_poly.pdbx_strand_id
1 'polypeptide(L)'
;VYRVFEALDELGAIVEEARGVPMTAGCVVPRGDVLELIDDIKDAIPGELDDAQDVLDARDSMLHDAKTHAESMVSSATTESESMLNHSRAEADRLLSDAKAQADRMVNEARQHSERMVADAREESIRIATAAKREYEASVGRAQAEADRLIENGNIAYEKAVQEGIKEQQRLVSQNEVVQAANAESTRLIDTAHAESDRLRGECDIYVDNKLAEFEEFLNGTLRSVGRGRHQLRTAAGTHDYATR
;
A
#
# COMPACT_ATOMS: atom_id res chain seq x y z
N VAL A 1 -98.30 -38.31 38.76
CA VAL A 1 -97.12 -38.52 39.60
C VAL A 1 -97.44 -38.99 41.02
N TYR A 2 -98.48 -38.49 41.70
CA TYR A 2 -98.71 -38.84 43.12
C TYR A 2 -99.72 -39.96 43.37
N ARG A 3 -100.60 -40.31 42.42
CA ARG A 3 -101.74 -41.20 42.69
C ARG A 3 -101.34 -42.65 43.01
N VAL A 4 -100.29 -43.18 42.36
CA VAL A 4 -99.74 -44.51 42.67
C VAL A 4 -99.14 -44.54 44.07
N PHE A 5 -98.34 -43.52 44.42
CA PHE A 5 -97.72 -43.42 45.74
C PHE A 5 -98.77 -43.19 46.84
N GLU A 6 -99.76 -42.35 46.58
CA GLU A 6 -100.89 -42.07 47.48
C GLU A 6 -101.73 -43.33 47.72
N ALA A 7 -102.05 -44.10 46.68
CA ALA A 7 -102.79 -45.36 46.84
C ALA A 7 -101.95 -46.45 47.52
N LEU A 8 -100.62 -46.49 47.33
CA LEU A 8 -99.73 -47.38 48.05
C LEU A 8 -99.60 -47.02 49.53
N ASP A 9 -99.52 -45.72 49.85
CA ASP A 9 -99.45 -45.21 51.21
C ASP A 9 -100.79 -45.46 51.95
N GLU A 10 -101.93 -45.27 51.29
CA GLU A 10 -103.26 -45.56 51.83
C GLU A 10 -103.48 -47.06 52.03
N LEU A 11 -103.04 -47.90 51.08
CA LEU A 11 -103.04 -49.36 51.22
C LEU A 11 -102.17 -49.80 52.41
N GLY A 12 -100.99 -49.19 52.57
CA GLY A 12 -100.11 -49.39 53.71
C GLY A 12 -100.79 -49.03 55.04
N ALA A 13 -101.42 -47.87 55.12
CA ALA A 13 -102.15 -47.41 56.30
C ALA A 13 -103.30 -48.35 56.68
N ILE A 14 -104.08 -48.82 55.69
CA ILE A 14 -105.17 -49.78 55.92
C ILE A 14 -104.64 -51.11 56.48
N VAL A 15 -103.48 -51.57 56.02
CA VAL A 15 -102.84 -52.80 56.51
C VAL A 15 -102.24 -52.60 57.91
N GLU A 16 -101.68 -51.43 58.21
CA GLU A 16 -101.14 -51.09 59.53
C GLU A 16 -102.23 -50.94 60.62
N GLU A 17 -103.40 -50.39 60.28
CA GLU A 17 -104.53 -50.22 61.21
C GLU A 17 -105.45 -51.47 61.29
N ALA A 18 -105.19 -52.48 60.45
CA ALA A 18 -106.03 -53.67 60.33
C ALA A 18 -106.13 -54.48 61.64
N ARG A 19 -107.35 -54.90 61.99
CA ARG A 19 -107.60 -55.65 63.23
C ARG A 19 -107.09 -57.10 63.12
N GLY A 20 -106.17 -57.50 63.98
CA GLY A 20 -105.64 -58.87 64.05
C GLY A 20 -106.68 -59.94 64.43
N VAL A 21 -106.57 -61.14 63.86
CA VAL A 21 -107.43 -62.29 64.17
C VAL A 21 -106.77 -63.15 65.28
N PRO A 22 -107.46 -63.46 66.39
CA PRO A 22 -106.86 -64.18 67.52
C PRO A 22 -106.28 -65.54 67.14
N MET A 23 -105.11 -65.88 67.71
CA MET A 23 -104.38 -67.15 67.47
C MET A 23 -103.90 -67.36 66.01
N THR A 24 -103.85 -66.31 65.19
CA THR A 24 -103.29 -66.35 63.82
C THR A 24 -102.39 -65.13 63.54
N ALA A 25 -101.57 -65.19 62.49
CA ALA A 25 -100.78 -64.05 62.00
C ALA A 25 -101.55 -63.16 61.00
N GLY A 26 -102.86 -63.37 60.85
CA GLY A 26 -103.68 -62.64 59.88
C GLY A 26 -104.32 -61.38 60.47
N CYS A 27 -104.57 -60.40 59.62
CA CYS A 27 -105.37 -59.21 59.92
C CYS A 27 -106.63 -59.18 59.06
N VAL A 28 -107.70 -58.58 59.58
CA VAL A 28 -108.94 -58.33 58.85
C VAL A 28 -108.85 -56.96 58.22
N VAL A 29 -108.82 -56.94 56.89
CA VAL A 29 -108.84 -55.71 56.09
C VAL A 29 -110.18 -55.55 55.37
N PRO A 30 -110.66 -54.31 55.16
CA PRO A 30 -111.79 -54.04 54.28
C PRO A 30 -111.44 -54.45 52.85
N ARG A 31 -111.90 -55.63 52.43
CA ARG A 31 -111.55 -56.20 51.12
C ARG A 31 -111.94 -55.28 49.94
N GLY A 32 -113.02 -54.51 50.06
CA GLY A 32 -113.47 -53.57 49.02
C GLY A 32 -112.44 -52.47 48.79
N ASP A 33 -112.15 -51.72 49.85
CA ASP A 33 -111.22 -50.59 49.84
C ASP A 33 -109.79 -51.01 49.41
N VAL A 34 -109.32 -52.18 49.87
CA VAL A 34 -108.01 -52.74 49.46
C VAL A 34 -107.99 -53.09 47.96
N LEU A 35 -109.07 -53.66 47.42
CA LEU A 35 -109.12 -54.00 45.99
C LEU A 35 -109.24 -52.74 45.13
N GLU A 36 -109.98 -51.73 45.58
CA GLU A 36 -110.09 -50.43 44.91
C GLU A 36 -108.73 -49.73 44.81
N LEU A 37 -107.98 -49.68 45.90
CA LEU A 37 -106.62 -49.12 45.91
C LEU A 37 -105.65 -49.91 45.02
N ILE A 38 -105.74 -51.24 45.01
CA ILE A 38 -104.94 -52.09 44.11
C ILE A 38 -105.29 -51.83 42.64
N ASP A 39 -106.56 -51.66 42.31
CA ASP A 39 -106.98 -51.36 40.94
C ASP A 39 -106.59 -49.94 40.54
N ASP A 40 -106.68 -48.95 41.43
CA ASP A 40 -106.16 -47.60 41.22
C ASP A 40 -104.64 -47.59 40.95
N ILE A 41 -103.88 -48.41 41.70
CA ILE A 41 -102.44 -48.63 41.44
C ILE A 41 -102.22 -49.29 40.09
N LYS A 42 -103.00 -50.32 39.74
CA LYS A 42 -102.87 -51.06 38.48
C LYS A 42 -103.22 -50.22 37.25
N ASP A 43 -104.16 -49.28 37.39
CA ASP A 43 -104.56 -48.38 36.33
C ASP A 43 -103.56 -47.22 36.17
N ALA A 44 -102.94 -46.76 37.26
CA ALA A 44 -102.03 -45.62 37.23
C ALA A 44 -100.54 -45.99 37.00
N ILE A 45 -100.07 -47.16 37.45
CA ILE A 45 -98.66 -47.61 37.27
C ILE A 45 -98.21 -47.63 35.81
N PRO A 46 -98.98 -48.19 34.85
CA PRO A 46 -98.53 -48.27 33.46
C PRO A 46 -98.23 -46.91 32.86
N GLY A 47 -99.04 -45.89 33.16
CA GLY A 47 -98.82 -44.52 32.67
C GLY A 47 -97.58 -43.88 33.28
N GLU A 48 -97.35 -44.04 34.59
CA GLU A 48 -96.15 -43.51 35.25
C GLU A 48 -94.86 -44.20 34.76
N LEU A 49 -94.93 -45.50 34.42
CA LEU A 49 -93.80 -46.24 33.86
C LEU A 49 -93.51 -45.82 32.40
N ASP A 50 -94.56 -45.55 31.62
CA ASP A 50 -94.46 -45.03 30.25
C ASP A 50 -93.81 -43.63 30.25
N ASP A 51 -94.30 -42.72 31.12
CA ASP A 51 -93.71 -41.39 31.30
C ASP A 51 -92.23 -41.47 31.73
N ALA A 52 -91.88 -42.39 32.63
CA ALA A 52 -90.50 -42.60 33.05
C ALA A 52 -89.62 -43.14 31.91
N GLN A 53 -90.17 -44.02 31.07
CA GLN A 53 -89.47 -44.55 29.89
C GLN A 53 -89.26 -43.46 28.85
N ASP A 54 -90.25 -42.61 28.60
CA ASP A 54 -90.14 -41.46 27.69
C ASP A 54 -89.03 -40.49 28.12
N VAL A 55 -88.90 -40.23 29.42
CA VAL A 55 -87.81 -39.40 29.95
C VAL A 55 -86.44 -40.05 29.74
N LEU A 56 -86.33 -41.38 29.92
CA LEU A 56 -85.09 -42.12 29.68
C LEU A 56 -84.71 -42.11 28.19
N ASP A 57 -85.68 -42.31 27.30
CA ASP A 57 -85.47 -42.31 25.86
C ASP A 57 -85.10 -40.90 25.36
N ALA A 58 -85.76 -39.86 25.87
CA ALA A 58 -85.40 -38.47 25.59
C ALA A 58 -83.98 -38.14 26.08
N ARG A 59 -83.60 -38.62 27.28
CA ARG A 59 -82.23 -38.48 27.80
C ARG A 59 -81.22 -39.15 26.89
N ASP A 60 -81.49 -40.39 26.46
CA ASP A 60 -80.56 -41.15 25.63
C ASP A 60 -80.41 -40.54 24.24
N SER A 61 -81.51 -40.03 23.65
CA SER A 61 -81.45 -39.25 22.42
C SER A 61 -80.62 -37.98 22.59
N MET A 62 -80.85 -37.20 23.64
CA MET A 62 -80.07 -35.98 23.90
C MET A 62 -78.59 -36.27 24.12
N LEU A 63 -78.24 -37.33 24.85
CA LEU A 63 -76.86 -37.73 25.06
C LEU A 63 -76.19 -38.18 23.75
N HIS A 64 -76.93 -38.91 22.91
CA HIS A 64 -76.45 -39.31 21.59
C HIS A 64 -76.20 -38.11 20.68
N ASP A 65 -77.14 -37.18 20.61
CA ASP A 65 -77.02 -35.95 19.80
C ASP A 65 -75.88 -35.07 20.29
N ALA A 66 -75.78 -34.86 21.61
CA ALA A 66 -74.70 -34.09 22.21
C ALA A 66 -73.32 -34.71 21.92
N LYS A 67 -73.21 -36.04 22.02
CA LYS A 67 -71.96 -36.76 21.71
C LYS A 67 -71.60 -36.64 20.24
N THR A 68 -72.55 -36.88 19.35
CA THR A 68 -72.33 -36.74 17.89
C THR A 68 -71.95 -35.32 17.52
N HIS A 69 -72.60 -34.32 18.12
CA HIS A 69 -72.27 -32.92 17.89
C HIS A 69 -70.86 -32.58 18.41
N ALA A 70 -70.49 -33.04 19.60
CA ALA A 70 -69.16 -32.86 20.16
C ALA A 70 -68.07 -33.51 19.29
N GLU A 71 -68.28 -34.74 18.83
CA GLU A 71 -67.37 -35.45 17.94
C GLU A 71 -67.20 -34.69 16.60
N SER A 72 -68.31 -34.21 16.02
CA SER A 72 -68.27 -33.41 14.79
C SER A 72 -67.54 -32.07 14.98
N MET A 73 -67.77 -31.38 16.11
CA MET A 73 -67.09 -30.13 16.42
C MET A 73 -65.58 -30.35 16.59
N VAL A 74 -65.16 -31.37 17.34
CA VAL A 74 -63.74 -31.69 17.53
C VAL A 74 -63.10 -32.06 16.20
N SER A 75 -63.74 -32.93 15.40
CA SER A 75 -63.22 -33.30 14.08
C SER A 75 -63.06 -32.09 13.15
N SER A 76 -64.02 -31.17 13.15
CA SER A 76 -63.98 -29.97 12.32
C SER A 76 -62.87 -29.01 12.79
N ALA A 77 -62.78 -28.77 14.10
CA ALA A 77 -61.74 -27.93 14.70
C ALA A 77 -60.35 -28.50 14.47
N THR A 78 -60.16 -29.82 14.57
CA THR A 78 -58.88 -30.47 14.27
C THR A 78 -58.51 -30.29 12.80
N THR A 79 -59.45 -30.51 11.88
CA THR A 79 -59.20 -30.34 10.43
C THR A 79 -58.82 -28.90 10.08
N GLU A 80 -59.53 -27.93 10.64
CA GLU A 80 -59.25 -26.51 10.43
C GLU A 80 -57.88 -26.12 11.02
N SER A 81 -57.57 -26.60 12.22
CA SER A 81 -56.28 -26.37 12.87
C SER A 81 -55.11 -26.95 12.05
N GLU A 82 -55.25 -28.19 11.55
CA GLU A 82 -54.25 -28.81 10.69
C GLU A 82 -54.04 -28.03 9.39
N SER A 83 -55.13 -27.58 8.75
CA SER A 83 -55.07 -26.75 7.54
C SER A 83 -54.34 -25.43 7.81
N MET A 84 -54.69 -24.75 8.90
CA MET A 84 -54.05 -23.49 9.30
C MET A 84 -52.56 -23.68 9.58
N LEU A 85 -52.18 -24.72 10.33
CA LEU A 85 -50.78 -25.03 10.61
C LEU A 85 -49.99 -25.33 9.34
N ASN A 86 -50.56 -26.09 8.40
CA ASN A 86 -49.91 -26.38 7.13
C ASN A 86 -49.75 -25.12 6.27
N HIS A 87 -50.76 -24.25 6.26
CA HIS A 87 -50.70 -22.96 5.56
C HIS A 87 -49.60 -22.07 6.14
N SER A 88 -49.59 -21.86 7.46
CA SER A 88 -48.60 -21.04 8.14
C SER A 88 -47.17 -21.59 7.99
N ARG A 89 -47.00 -22.92 8.02
CA ARG A 89 -45.69 -23.54 7.74
C ARG A 89 -45.21 -23.26 6.32
N ALA A 90 -46.09 -23.46 5.33
CA ALA A 90 -45.76 -23.19 3.93
C ALA A 90 -45.43 -21.71 3.68
N GLU A 91 -46.14 -20.79 4.34
CA GLU A 91 -45.86 -19.37 4.27
C GLU A 91 -44.53 -19.01 4.93
N ALA A 92 -44.24 -19.55 6.12
CA ALA A 92 -42.96 -19.36 6.80
C ALA A 92 -41.78 -19.86 5.97
N ASP A 93 -41.91 -21.03 5.33
CA ASP A 93 -40.88 -21.60 4.46
C ASP A 93 -40.62 -20.71 3.24
N ARG A 94 -41.69 -20.17 2.62
CA ARG A 94 -41.58 -19.22 1.50
C ARG A 94 -40.88 -17.94 1.94
N LEU A 95 -41.32 -17.33 3.04
CA LEU A 95 -40.72 -16.09 3.56
C LEU A 95 -39.23 -16.29 3.89
N LEU A 96 -38.88 -17.42 4.51
CA LEU A 96 -37.49 -17.73 4.81
C LEU A 96 -36.65 -17.92 3.53
N SER A 97 -37.21 -18.57 2.51
CA SER A 97 -36.55 -18.75 1.22
C SER A 97 -36.32 -17.40 0.52
N ASP A 98 -37.33 -16.54 0.49
CA ASP A 98 -37.25 -15.22 -0.13
C ASP A 98 -36.25 -14.31 0.59
N ALA A 99 -36.28 -14.32 1.93
CA ALA A 99 -35.33 -13.58 2.75
C ALA A 99 -33.89 -14.06 2.53
N LYS A 100 -33.65 -15.37 2.44
CA LYS A 100 -32.33 -15.94 2.11
C LYS A 100 -31.87 -15.50 0.73
N ALA A 101 -32.72 -15.60 -0.28
CA ALA A 101 -32.39 -15.19 -1.64
C ALA A 101 -32.08 -13.68 -1.72
N GLN A 102 -32.81 -12.84 -0.97
CA GLN A 102 -32.53 -11.41 -0.88
C GLN A 102 -31.21 -11.13 -0.18
N ALA A 103 -30.92 -11.82 0.92
CA ALA A 103 -29.64 -11.70 1.63
C ALA A 103 -28.46 -12.09 0.73
N ASP A 104 -28.58 -13.20 0.00
CA ASP A 104 -27.55 -13.66 -0.94
C ASP A 104 -27.30 -12.63 -2.05
N ARG A 105 -28.37 -12.04 -2.62
CA ARG A 105 -28.24 -10.95 -3.60
C ARG A 105 -27.51 -9.75 -3.01
N MET A 106 -27.91 -9.28 -1.82
CA MET A 106 -27.28 -8.14 -1.16
C MET A 106 -25.81 -8.37 -0.86
N VAL A 107 -25.45 -9.56 -0.36
CA VAL A 107 -24.04 -9.91 -0.07
C VAL A 107 -23.22 -9.96 -1.35
N ASN A 108 -23.75 -10.52 -2.43
CA ASN A 108 -23.06 -10.57 -3.72
C ASN A 108 -22.86 -9.18 -4.32
N GLU A 109 -23.89 -8.33 -4.29
CA GLU A 109 -23.79 -6.95 -4.75
C GLU A 109 -22.77 -6.14 -3.94
N ALA A 110 -22.79 -6.27 -2.61
CA ALA A 110 -21.84 -5.59 -1.72
C ALA A 110 -20.39 -6.05 -1.96
N ARG A 111 -20.18 -7.36 -2.18
CA ARG A 111 -18.87 -7.92 -2.55
C ARG A 111 -18.38 -7.37 -3.88
N GLN A 112 -19.21 -7.43 -4.93
CA GLN A 112 -18.85 -6.89 -6.24
C GLN A 112 -18.59 -5.38 -6.22
N HIS A 113 -19.33 -4.63 -5.40
CA HIS A 113 -19.10 -3.20 -5.24
C HIS A 113 -17.76 -2.93 -4.54
N SER A 114 -17.45 -3.68 -3.47
CA SER A 114 -16.16 -3.57 -2.78
C SER A 114 -14.99 -3.95 -3.68
N GLU A 115 -15.12 -5.02 -4.45
CA GLU A 115 -14.09 -5.45 -5.41
C GLU A 115 -13.81 -4.38 -6.46
N ARG A 116 -14.87 -3.76 -7.01
CA ARG A 116 -14.74 -2.62 -7.93
C ARG A 116 -14.04 -1.44 -7.27
N MET A 117 -14.46 -1.04 -6.08
CA MET A 117 -13.84 0.07 -5.36
C MET A 117 -12.35 -0.16 -5.09
N VAL A 118 -11.97 -1.39 -4.72
CA VAL A 118 -10.56 -1.76 -4.51
C VAL A 118 -9.78 -1.77 -5.82
N ALA A 119 -10.37 -2.24 -6.92
CA ALA A 119 -9.74 -2.22 -8.24
C ALA A 119 -9.50 -0.78 -8.71
N ASP A 120 -10.51 0.08 -8.62
CA ASP A 120 -10.42 1.49 -9.00
C ASP A 120 -9.37 2.23 -8.16
N ALA A 121 -9.37 2.01 -6.84
CA ALA A 121 -8.38 2.60 -5.94
C ALA A 121 -6.95 2.15 -6.24
N ARG A 122 -6.75 0.87 -6.60
CA ARG A 122 -5.43 0.35 -7.00
C ARG A 122 -4.97 0.96 -8.32
N GLU A 123 -5.87 1.09 -9.28
CA GLU A 123 -5.56 1.71 -10.57
C GLU A 123 -5.18 3.18 -10.39
N GLU A 124 -5.95 3.93 -9.60
CA GLU A 124 -5.65 5.33 -9.27
C GLU A 124 -4.31 5.45 -8.55
N SER A 125 -4.03 4.57 -7.59
CA SER A 125 -2.74 4.53 -6.89
C SER A 125 -1.57 4.33 -7.85
N ILE A 126 -1.69 3.40 -8.81
CA ILE A 126 -0.68 3.17 -9.84
C ILE A 126 -0.53 4.40 -10.74
N ARG A 127 -1.64 5.04 -11.13
CA ARG A 127 -1.62 6.26 -11.94
C ARG A 127 -0.88 7.39 -11.24
N ILE A 128 -1.20 7.66 -9.98
CA ILE A 128 -0.54 8.69 -9.15
C ILE A 128 0.95 8.36 -8.99
N ALA A 129 1.31 7.13 -8.63
CA ALA A 129 2.71 6.74 -8.45
C ALA A 129 3.53 6.89 -9.74
N THR A 130 2.93 6.54 -10.89
CA THR A 130 3.58 6.69 -12.19
C THR A 130 3.76 8.15 -12.58
N ALA A 131 2.74 8.99 -12.35
CA ALA A 131 2.82 10.43 -12.59
C ALA A 131 3.88 11.08 -11.70
N ALA A 132 3.86 10.79 -10.40
CA ALA A 132 4.83 11.29 -9.44
C ALA A 132 6.27 10.91 -9.81
N LYS A 133 6.49 9.66 -10.23
CA LYS A 133 7.81 9.19 -10.69
C LYS A 133 8.30 9.99 -11.90
N ARG A 134 7.44 10.21 -12.90
CA ARG A 134 7.80 10.98 -14.10
C ARG A 134 8.14 12.43 -13.76
N GLU A 135 7.33 13.07 -12.91
CA GLU A 135 7.59 14.44 -12.46
C GLU A 135 8.89 14.55 -11.68
N TYR A 136 9.15 13.59 -10.78
CA TYR A 136 10.39 13.51 -10.04
C TYR A 136 11.61 13.37 -10.97
N GLU A 137 11.58 12.41 -11.90
CA GLU A 137 12.66 12.19 -12.87
C GLU A 137 12.90 13.44 -13.74
N ALA A 138 11.82 14.11 -14.18
CA ALA A 138 11.94 15.34 -14.95
C ALA A 138 12.52 16.50 -14.13
N SER A 139 12.14 16.63 -12.85
CA SER A 139 12.65 17.67 -11.95
C SER A 139 14.14 17.46 -11.64
N VAL A 140 14.51 16.23 -11.27
CA VAL A 140 15.91 15.84 -11.02
C VAL A 140 16.75 16.02 -12.28
N GLY A 141 16.25 15.59 -13.45
CA GLY A 141 16.95 15.77 -14.72
C GLY A 141 17.21 17.23 -15.07
N ARG A 142 16.24 18.12 -14.83
CA ARG A 142 16.44 19.58 -15.01
C ARG A 142 17.48 20.13 -14.03
N ALA A 143 17.37 19.79 -12.75
CA ALA A 143 18.31 20.27 -11.73
C ALA A 143 19.74 19.79 -12.01
N GLN A 144 19.92 18.54 -12.43
CA GLN A 144 21.21 17.99 -12.82
C GLN A 144 21.79 18.74 -14.03
N ALA A 145 21.00 18.94 -15.08
CA ALA A 145 21.43 19.68 -16.26
C ALA A 145 21.78 21.14 -15.96
N GLU A 146 21.06 21.78 -15.04
CA GLU A 146 21.37 23.13 -14.57
C GLU A 146 22.67 23.17 -13.75
N ALA A 147 22.87 22.20 -12.85
CA ALA A 147 24.10 22.07 -12.08
C ALA A 147 25.31 21.86 -12.99
N ASP A 148 25.20 20.97 -13.98
CA ASP A 148 26.28 20.71 -14.94
C ASP A 148 26.63 21.98 -15.73
N ARG A 149 25.62 22.72 -16.20
CA ARG A 149 25.82 24.03 -16.86
C ARG A 149 26.49 25.05 -15.95
N LEU A 150 26.11 25.10 -14.67
CA LEU A 150 26.71 26.03 -13.71
C LEU A 150 28.17 25.69 -13.44
N ILE A 151 28.49 24.39 -13.31
CA ILE A 151 29.88 23.92 -13.18
C ILE A 151 30.68 24.28 -14.42
N GLU A 152 30.16 24.02 -15.62
CA GLU A 152 30.84 24.34 -16.87
C GLU A 152 31.09 25.85 -17.02
N ASN A 153 30.06 26.67 -16.80
CA ASN A 153 30.19 28.13 -16.81
C ASN A 153 31.17 28.63 -15.75
N GLY A 154 31.14 28.02 -14.55
CA GLY A 154 32.07 28.31 -13.47
C GLY A 154 33.51 28.01 -13.84
N ASN A 155 33.76 26.86 -14.50
CA ASN A 155 35.07 26.47 -14.98
C ASN A 155 35.60 27.42 -16.05
N ILE A 156 34.75 27.79 -17.04
CA ILE A 156 35.11 28.76 -18.07
C ILE A 156 35.47 30.12 -17.46
N ALA A 157 34.65 30.60 -16.52
CA ALA A 157 34.89 31.86 -15.84
C ALA A 157 36.16 31.82 -14.98
N TYR A 158 36.39 30.71 -14.28
CA TYR A 158 37.60 30.47 -13.49
C TYR A 158 38.84 30.48 -14.37
N GLU A 159 38.84 29.72 -15.47
CA GLU A 159 39.97 29.66 -16.40
C GLU A 159 40.28 31.03 -17.00
N LYS A 160 39.24 31.77 -17.39
CA LYS A 160 39.39 33.15 -17.86
C LYS A 160 40.02 34.06 -16.79
N ALA A 161 39.54 34.00 -15.55
CA ALA A 161 40.07 34.80 -14.45
C ALA A 161 41.53 34.46 -14.14
N VAL A 162 41.91 33.17 -14.19
CA VAL A 162 43.30 32.72 -14.05
C VAL A 162 44.16 33.29 -15.18
N GLN A 163 43.71 33.21 -16.42
CA GLN A 163 44.45 33.75 -17.57
C GLN A 163 44.62 35.28 -17.50
N GLU A 164 43.58 36.00 -17.12
CA GLU A 164 43.65 37.44 -16.89
C GLU A 164 44.61 37.78 -15.74
N GLY A 165 44.56 37.02 -14.64
CA GLY A 165 45.47 37.16 -13.51
C GLY A 165 46.94 36.91 -13.89
N ILE A 166 47.22 35.88 -14.69
CA ILE A 166 48.59 35.59 -15.19
C ILE A 166 49.08 36.74 -16.09
N LYS A 167 48.25 37.23 -17.01
CA LYS A 167 48.60 38.36 -17.89
C LYS A 167 48.90 39.62 -17.07
N GLU A 168 48.07 39.91 -16.09
CA GLU A 168 48.25 41.07 -15.23
C GLU A 168 49.49 40.93 -14.34
N GLN A 169 49.72 39.74 -13.77
CA GLN A 169 50.94 39.43 -13.02
C GLN A 169 52.19 39.64 -13.89
N GLN A 170 52.20 39.12 -15.11
CA GLN A 170 53.31 39.32 -16.06
C GLN A 170 53.53 40.80 -16.37
N ARG A 171 52.45 41.56 -16.57
CA ARG A 171 52.50 43.01 -16.78
C ARG A 171 53.14 43.71 -15.58
N LEU A 172 52.68 43.45 -14.36
CA LEU A 172 53.21 44.04 -13.14
C LEU A 172 54.68 43.67 -12.89
N VAL A 173 55.07 42.42 -13.13
CA VAL A 173 56.48 41.98 -13.01
C VAL A 173 57.35 42.71 -14.04
N SER A 174 56.91 42.83 -15.30
CA SER A 174 57.67 43.53 -16.34
C SER A 174 57.81 45.04 -16.09
N GLN A 175 56.81 45.64 -15.42
CA GLN A 175 56.80 47.06 -15.06
C GLN A 175 57.52 47.35 -13.74
N ASN A 176 57.93 46.32 -13.00
CA ASN A 176 58.65 46.52 -11.75
C ASN A 176 60.05 47.09 -12.02
N GLU A 177 60.41 48.17 -11.33
CA GLU A 177 61.71 48.85 -11.46
C GLU A 177 62.88 47.88 -11.29
N VAL A 178 62.76 46.87 -10.41
CA VAL A 178 63.80 45.86 -10.21
C VAL A 178 64.02 45.03 -11.47
N VAL A 179 62.96 44.65 -12.18
CA VAL A 179 63.07 43.85 -13.42
C VAL A 179 63.60 44.70 -14.56
N GLN A 180 63.20 45.97 -14.65
CA GLN A 180 63.75 46.89 -15.65
C GLN A 180 65.23 47.17 -15.41
N ALA A 181 65.62 47.45 -14.16
CA ALA A 181 67.00 47.66 -13.76
C ALA A 181 67.85 46.40 -14.02
N ALA A 182 67.34 45.21 -13.69
CA ALA A 182 68.02 43.95 -13.96
C ALA A 182 68.21 43.70 -15.47
N ASN A 183 67.22 44.01 -16.33
CA ASN A 183 67.36 43.87 -17.78
C ASN A 183 68.33 44.90 -18.38
N ALA A 184 68.27 46.15 -17.91
CA ALA A 184 69.20 47.20 -18.33
C ALA A 184 70.64 46.83 -17.95
N GLU A 185 70.85 46.33 -16.72
CA GLU A 185 72.16 45.90 -16.25
C GLU A 185 72.66 44.66 -16.99
N SER A 186 71.79 43.67 -17.24
CA SER A 186 72.12 42.50 -18.06
C SER A 186 72.57 42.90 -19.48
N THR A 187 71.83 43.81 -20.11
CA THR A 187 72.18 44.34 -21.45
C THR A 187 73.53 45.07 -21.41
N ARG A 188 73.72 45.95 -20.41
CA ARG A 188 74.98 46.67 -20.20
C ARG A 188 76.16 45.72 -19.99
N LEU A 189 75.97 44.64 -19.24
CA LEU A 189 76.99 43.64 -18.95
C LEU A 189 77.37 42.85 -20.22
N ILE A 190 76.37 42.45 -21.02
CA ILE A 190 76.58 41.83 -22.34
C ILE A 190 77.35 42.76 -23.28
N ASP A 191 76.93 44.03 -23.38
CA ASP A 191 77.60 45.01 -24.25
C ASP A 191 79.05 45.27 -23.80
N THR A 192 79.27 45.38 -22.48
CA THR A 192 80.62 45.56 -21.91
C THR A 192 81.49 44.33 -22.18
N ALA A 193 80.95 43.13 -22.01
CA ALA A 193 81.67 41.88 -22.28
C ALA A 193 82.03 41.73 -23.77
N HIS A 194 81.14 42.15 -24.68
CA HIS A 194 81.43 42.19 -26.12
C HIS A 194 82.51 43.22 -26.44
N ALA A 195 82.41 44.44 -25.91
CA ALA A 195 83.41 45.48 -26.12
C ALA A 195 84.80 45.10 -25.57
N GLU A 196 84.84 44.45 -24.40
CA GLU A 196 86.07 43.93 -23.81
C GLU A 196 86.65 42.77 -24.64
N SER A 197 85.80 41.87 -25.13
CA SER A 197 86.22 40.78 -26.03
C SER A 197 86.83 41.32 -27.33
N ASP A 198 86.20 42.33 -27.94
CA ASP A 198 86.70 42.98 -29.15
C ASP A 198 88.01 43.72 -28.89
N ARG A 199 88.12 44.38 -27.73
CA ARG A 199 89.35 45.05 -27.31
C ARG A 199 90.50 44.06 -27.09
N LEU A 200 90.26 42.97 -26.36
CA LEU A 200 91.26 41.92 -26.13
C LEU A 200 91.71 41.29 -27.45
N ARG A 201 90.80 41.14 -28.41
CA ARG A 201 91.14 40.67 -29.75
C ARG A 201 92.05 41.66 -30.47
N GLY A 202 91.73 42.96 -30.45
CA GLY A 202 92.57 44.00 -31.02
C GLY A 202 93.95 44.11 -30.34
N GLU A 203 94.01 44.01 -29.01
CA GLU A 203 95.27 44.00 -28.26
C GLU A 203 96.12 42.75 -28.59
N CYS A 204 95.48 41.58 -28.74
CA CYS A 204 96.14 40.36 -29.24
C CYS A 204 96.70 40.56 -30.66
N ASP A 205 95.92 41.14 -31.57
CA ASP A 205 96.34 41.38 -32.96
C ASP A 205 97.55 42.33 -33.01
N ILE A 206 97.53 43.43 -32.25
CA ILE A 206 98.65 44.37 -32.13
C ILE A 206 99.88 43.69 -31.50
N TYR A 207 99.69 42.84 -30.49
CA TYR A 207 100.78 42.10 -29.87
C TYR A 207 101.44 41.14 -30.86
N VAL A 208 100.63 40.40 -31.63
CA VAL A 208 101.11 39.49 -32.69
C VAL A 208 101.87 40.27 -33.76
N ASP A 209 101.34 41.38 -34.24
CA ASP A 209 101.98 42.22 -35.25
C ASP A 209 103.35 42.76 -34.76
N ASN A 210 103.40 43.29 -33.54
CA ASN A 210 104.66 43.74 -32.94
C ASN A 210 105.68 42.60 -32.81
N LYS A 211 105.26 41.40 -32.39
CA LYS A 211 106.16 40.25 -32.30
C LYS A 211 106.64 39.77 -33.67
N LEU A 212 105.80 39.85 -34.69
CA LEU A 212 106.20 39.56 -36.07
C LEU A 212 107.18 40.61 -36.61
N ALA A 213 106.98 41.89 -36.31
CA ALA A 213 107.90 42.96 -36.67
C ALA A 213 109.27 42.82 -35.97
N GLU A 214 109.30 42.54 -34.66
CA GLU A 214 110.53 42.22 -33.94
C GLU A 214 111.25 40.99 -34.54
N PHE A 215 110.48 39.96 -34.94
CA PHE A 215 111.02 38.78 -35.60
C PHE A 215 111.58 39.10 -36.99
N GLU A 216 110.92 39.94 -37.76
CA GLU A 216 111.41 40.45 -39.05
C GLU A 216 112.72 41.22 -38.88
N GLU A 217 112.80 42.09 -37.87
CA GLU A 217 114.03 42.82 -37.58
C GLU A 217 115.17 41.87 -37.19
N PHE A 218 114.88 40.86 -36.38
CA PHE A 218 115.84 39.81 -36.00
C PHE A 218 116.34 39.01 -37.22
N LEU A 219 115.44 38.63 -38.14
CA LEU A 219 115.81 37.96 -39.38
C LEU A 219 116.63 38.87 -40.31
N ASN A 220 116.26 40.15 -40.44
CA ASN A 220 117.03 41.14 -41.21
C ASN A 220 118.44 41.36 -40.62
N GLY A 221 118.55 41.40 -39.29
CA GLY A 221 119.82 41.43 -38.58
C GLY A 221 120.67 40.19 -38.87
N THR A 222 120.04 39.01 -38.85
CA THR A 222 120.68 37.74 -39.18
C THR A 222 121.15 37.69 -40.64
N LEU A 223 120.31 38.12 -41.59
CA LEU A 223 120.66 38.25 -43.01
C LEU A 223 121.83 39.20 -43.24
N ARG A 224 121.87 40.35 -42.55
CA ARG A 224 123.02 41.27 -42.59
C ARG A 224 124.28 40.63 -42.01
N SER A 225 124.16 39.82 -40.95
CA SER A 225 125.29 39.05 -40.40
C SER A 225 125.81 38.02 -41.39
N VAL A 226 124.93 37.24 -42.02
CA VAL A 226 125.27 36.27 -43.08
C VAL A 226 125.87 36.98 -44.30
N GLY A 227 125.33 38.14 -44.70
CA GLY A 227 125.86 38.96 -45.79
C GLY A 227 127.28 39.46 -45.50
N ARG A 228 127.56 39.91 -44.27
CA ARG A 228 128.92 40.27 -43.84
C ARG A 228 129.86 39.08 -43.83
N GLY A 229 129.42 37.92 -43.34
CA GLY A 229 130.19 36.67 -43.39
C GLY A 229 130.51 36.21 -44.82
N ARG A 230 129.54 36.32 -45.74
CA ARG A 230 129.75 36.06 -47.18
C ARG A 230 130.70 37.04 -47.83
N HIS A 231 130.63 38.33 -47.46
CA HIS A 231 131.52 39.34 -48.01
C HIS A 231 132.97 39.11 -47.54
N GLN A 232 133.19 38.75 -46.27
CA GLN A 232 134.50 38.35 -45.75
C GLN A 232 135.07 37.11 -46.44
N LEU A 233 134.25 36.12 -46.77
CA LEU A 233 134.68 34.96 -47.57
C LEU A 233 135.03 35.33 -49.02
N ARG A 234 134.50 36.44 -49.55
CA ARG A 234 134.74 36.89 -50.94
C ARG A 234 135.92 37.87 -51.07
N THR A 235 136.33 38.54 -49.99
CA THR A 235 137.54 39.41 -49.97
C THR A 235 138.80 38.69 -49.48
N ALA A 236 138.68 37.51 -48.88
CA ALA A 236 139.84 36.68 -48.50
C ALA A 236 140.40 35.79 -49.63
N ALA A 237 139.86 35.88 -50.86
CA ALA A 237 140.31 35.07 -52.00
C ALA A 237 140.53 35.93 -53.26
N GLY A 238 141.71 36.58 -53.33
CA GLY A 238 142.32 37.01 -54.59
C GLY A 238 142.70 38.50 -54.67
N THR A 239 143.96 38.83 -54.36
CA THR A 239 145.00 39.21 -55.35
C THR A 239 146.32 39.61 -54.65
N HIS A 240 147.38 38.85 -54.96
CA HIS A 240 148.77 39.31 -55.04
C HIS A 240 149.07 39.37 -56.54
N ASP A 241 149.62 40.49 -57.05
CA ASP A 241 150.78 40.48 -57.96
C ASP A 241 151.40 41.88 -58.18
N TYR A 242 152.68 41.88 -58.56
CA TYR A 242 153.64 42.97 -58.74
C TYR A 242 153.71 43.58 -60.16
N ALA A 243 154.47 44.69 -60.27
CA ALA A 243 155.13 45.32 -61.45
C ALA A 243 154.34 46.45 -62.16
N THR A 244 154.89 47.58 -62.63
CA THR A 244 156.26 48.15 -62.79
C THR A 244 156.10 49.68 -63.03
N ARG A 245 157.15 50.48 -62.77
CA ARG A 245 157.45 51.84 -63.30
C ARG A 245 156.36 52.94 -63.27
#